data_AF-A0A1E8PMR1-F1
#
_entry.id   AF-A0A1E8PMR1-F1
#
_cell.length_a   1.000
_cell.length_b   1.000
_cell.length_c   1.000
_cell.angle_alpha   90.00
_cell.angle_beta   90.00
_cell.angle_gamma   90.00
#
_symmetry.space_group_name_H-M   'P 1'
#
loop_
_entity.id
_entity.type
_entity.pdbx_description
1 polymer ?
#
loop_
_entity_poly.entity_id
_entity_poly.type
_entity_poly.pdbx_seq_one_letter_code
_entity_poly.pdbx_strand_id
1 'polypeptide(L)'
;MSLLALQKYMQVQLRQHSQLSPAQLQTTGDCLNRLYQGGYWRKVEMYLIPAIRQATPHADGLLNGLLNELNGLNHAALESINVVQHSIGSALDSSEQQAEQLCAAIDTFCAALLQRLEKEERELFTLARKVIVGEAWFAIAHQFLAHDARLQEARRSKAQVLPFVLPLPVPATGVPDAAAASMGSAGSTAADSVPGVPQPLRARA
;
A
#
# COMPACT_ATOMS: atom_id res chain seq x y z
N MET A 1 7.22 11.21 8.42
CA MET A 1 7.53 12.54 7.85
C MET A 1 6.28 13.07 7.19
N SER A 2 5.85 14.30 7.50
CA SER A 2 4.75 14.96 6.77
C SER A 2 5.26 15.54 5.45
N LEU A 3 4.37 15.77 4.48
CA LEU A 3 4.73 16.28 3.15
C LEU A 3 5.41 17.66 3.22
N LEU A 4 4.88 18.58 4.04
CA LEU A 4 5.48 19.90 4.25
C LEU A 4 6.86 19.82 4.94
N ALA A 5 7.05 18.85 5.84
CA ALA A 5 8.36 18.64 6.46
C ALA A 5 9.38 18.10 5.45
N LEU A 6 8.95 17.21 4.56
CA LEU A 6 9.78 16.71 3.46
C LEU A 6 10.17 17.83 2.49
N GLN A 7 9.20 18.65 2.08
CA GLN A 7 9.43 19.79 1.20
C GLN A 7 10.47 20.76 1.79
N LYS A 8 10.27 21.19 3.03
CA LYS A 8 11.20 22.09 3.73
C LYS A 8 12.59 21.47 3.93
N TYR A 9 12.63 20.18 4.28
CA TYR A 9 13.89 19.45 4.43
C TYR A 9 14.69 19.48 3.12
N MET A 10 14.06 19.15 1.99
CA MET A 10 14.73 19.13 0.69
C MET A 10 15.20 20.53 0.26
N GLN A 11 14.37 21.56 0.45
CA GLN A 11 14.76 22.94 0.15
C GLN A 11 15.98 23.40 0.94
N VAL A 12 16.08 23.03 2.22
CA VAL A 12 17.23 23.37 3.06
C VAL A 12 18.47 22.55 2.68
N GLN A 13 18.31 21.24 2.44
CA GLN A 13 19.41 20.35 2.08
C GLN A 13 20.06 20.75 0.75
N LEU A 14 19.25 21.06 -0.28
CA LEU A 14 19.77 21.49 -1.58
C LEU A 14 20.40 22.88 -1.57
N ARG A 15 19.92 23.79 -0.71
CA ARG A 15 20.56 25.12 -0.55
C ARG A 15 21.87 25.07 0.20
N GLN A 16 22.05 24.09 1.09
CA GLN A 16 23.25 23.94 1.91
C GLN A 16 24.29 23.04 1.25
N HIS A 17 23.85 22.05 0.47
CA HIS A 17 24.70 21.10 -0.23
C HIS A 17 24.33 21.08 -1.71
N SER A 18 25.19 21.64 -2.57
CA SER A 18 25.07 21.58 -4.04
C SER A 18 25.14 20.15 -4.60
N GLN A 19 25.44 19.16 -3.74
CA GLN A 19 25.48 17.74 -4.07
C GLN A 19 24.63 16.97 -3.06
N LEU A 20 23.55 16.34 -3.55
CA LEU A 20 22.78 15.38 -2.77
C LEU A 20 23.46 14.02 -2.84
N SER A 21 23.68 13.41 -1.66
CA SER A 21 24.11 12.02 -1.61
C SER A 21 23.06 11.11 -2.28
N PRO A 22 23.47 10.10 -3.06
CA PRO A 22 22.55 9.14 -3.67
C PRO A 22 21.65 8.44 -2.64
N ALA A 23 22.14 8.24 -1.40
CA ALA A 23 21.34 7.68 -0.31
C ALA A 23 20.19 8.62 0.14
N GLN A 24 20.39 9.93 0.11
CA GLN A 24 19.36 10.93 0.44
C GLN A 24 18.30 11.00 -0.66
N LEU A 25 18.74 10.93 -1.91
CA LEU A 25 17.92 10.83 -3.11
C LEU A 25 17.00 9.60 -3.07
N GLN A 26 17.56 8.43 -2.76
CA GLN A 26 16.80 7.19 -2.61
C GLN A 26 15.81 7.24 -1.43
N THR A 27 16.25 7.74 -0.27
CA THR A 27 15.39 7.92 0.90
C THR A 27 14.21 8.86 0.60
N THR A 28 14.46 9.91 -0.18
CA THR A 28 13.42 10.86 -0.61
C THR A 28 12.44 10.19 -1.56
N GLY A 29 12.93 9.47 -2.57
CA GLY A 29 12.09 8.68 -3.47
C GLY A 29 11.20 7.68 -2.72
N ASP A 30 11.77 6.94 -1.76
CA ASP A 30 11.03 6.01 -0.92
C ASP A 30 10.00 6.71 -0.03
N CYS A 31 10.32 7.90 0.48
CA CYS A 31 9.40 8.69 1.28
C CYS A 31 8.22 9.20 0.43
N LEU A 32 8.49 9.74 -0.76
CA LEU A 32 7.48 10.20 -1.72
C LEU A 32 6.57 9.05 -2.14
N ASN A 33 7.16 7.91 -2.48
CA ASN A 33 6.43 6.71 -2.86
C ASN A 33 5.55 6.19 -1.71
N ARG A 34 6.05 6.22 -0.47
CA ARG A 34 5.25 5.85 0.71
C ARG A 34 4.11 6.83 0.98
N LEU A 35 4.34 8.13 0.80
CA LEU A 35 3.30 9.15 0.94
C LEU A 35 2.22 8.99 -0.13
N TYR A 36 2.62 8.66 -1.36
CA TYR A 36 1.72 8.41 -2.47
C TYR A 36 0.93 7.10 -2.32
N GLN A 37 1.62 6.00 -1.99
CA GLN A 37 0.99 4.68 -1.76
C GLN A 37 0.22 4.58 -0.44
N GLY A 38 0.06 5.70 0.29
CA GLY A 38 -0.81 5.75 1.45
C GLY A 38 -2.18 5.18 1.07
N GLY A 39 -2.66 4.17 1.80
CA GLY A 39 -3.92 3.48 1.51
C GLY A 39 -5.16 4.40 1.58
N TYR A 40 -4.98 5.67 1.95
CA TYR A 40 -6.00 6.70 1.96
C TYR A 40 -6.68 6.86 0.59
N TRP A 41 -5.92 7.08 -0.50
CA TRP A 41 -6.53 7.31 -1.83
C TRP A 41 -7.38 6.12 -2.28
N ARG A 42 -6.86 4.91 -2.05
CA ARG A 42 -7.57 3.68 -2.37
C ARG A 42 -8.86 3.53 -1.57
N LYS A 43 -8.88 3.95 -0.30
CA LYS A 43 -10.11 3.93 0.52
C LYS A 43 -11.15 4.94 0.01
N VAL A 44 -10.72 6.15 -0.35
CA VAL A 44 -11.61 7.16 -0.94
C VAL A 44 -12.24 6.64 -2.23
N GLU A 45 -11.42 6.09 -3.13
CA GLU A 45 -11.89 5.54 -4.41
C GLU A 45 -12.78 4.30 -4.23
N MET A 46 -12.45 3.42 -3.29
CA MET A 46 -13.14 2.14 -3.12
C MET A 46 -14.45 2.25 -2.33
N TYR A 47 -14.56 3.21 -1.41
CA TYR A 47 -15.68 3.27 -0.46
C TYR A 47 -16.45 4.60 -0.52
N LEU A 48 -15.75 5.75 -0.59
CA LEU A 48 -16.41 7.05 -0.54
C LEU A 48 -17.04 7.42 -1.88
N ILE A 49 -16.30 7.31 -2.99
CA ILE A 49 -16.81 7.65 -4.33
C ILE A 49 -18.06 6.81 -4.68
N PRO A 50 -18.08 5.47 -4.51
CA PRO A 50 -19.26 4.68 -4.81
C PRO A 50 -20.47 5.08 -3.95
N ALA A 51 -20.26 5.42 -2.68
CA ALA A 51 -21.34 5.87 -1.81
C ALA A 51 -21.93 7.21 -2.26
N ILE A 52 -21.08 8.16 -2.69
CA ILE A 52 -21.56 9.45 -3.25
C ILE A 52 -22.36 9.22 -4.52
N ARG A 53 -21.91 8.32 -5.41
CA ARG A 53 -22.63 7.98 -6.65
C ARG A 53 -23.99 7.37 -6.39
N GLN A 54 -24.05 6.42 -5.46
CA GLN A 54 -25.31 5.77 -5.09
C GLN A 54 -26.31 6.77 -4.50
N ALA A 55 -25.83 7.74 -3.73
CA ALA A 55 -26.67 8.75 -3.10
C ALA A 55 -26.99 9.94 -4.05
N THR A 56 -26.21 10.16 -5.13
CA THR A 56 -26.39 11.28 -6.07
C THR A 56 -26.36 10.88 -7.55
N PRO A 57 -27.25 9.99 -8.02
CA PRO A 57 -27.24 9.53 -9.42
C PRO A 57 -27.44 10.67 -10.45
N HIS A 58 -28.08 11.77 -10.05
CA HIS A 58 -28.32 12.94 -10.90
C HIS A 58 -27.12 13.91 -10.99
N ALA A 59 -26.15 13.80 -10.09
CA ALA A 59 -24.94 14.63 -10.08
C ALA A 59 -23.70 13.91 -10.63
N ASP A 60 -23.89 12.76 -11.29
CA ASP A 60 -22.80 11.93 -11.82
C ASP A 60 -21.87 12.74 -12.74
N GLY A 61 -22.39 13.70 -13.52
CA GLY A 61 -21.56 14.58 -14.36
C GLY A 61 -20.59 15.48 -13.58
N LEU A 62 -21.06 16.10 -12.49
CA LEU A 62 -20.23 16.95 -11.63
C LEU A 62 -19.19 16.14 -10.86
N LEU A 63 -19.60 14.99 -10.33
CA LEU A 63 -18.70 14.08 -9.64
C LEU A 63 -17.62 13.55 -10.60
N ASN A 64 -17.99 13.15 -11.82
CA ASN A 64 -17.03 12.68 -12.82
C ASN A 64 -16.06 13.80 -13.24
N GLY A 65 -16.53 15.04 -13.37
CA GLY A 65 -15.66 16.20 -13.62
C GLY A 65 -14.64 16.40 -12.51
N LEU A 66 -15.08 16.41 -11.25
CA LEU A 66 -14.20 16.51 -10.08
C LEU A 66 -13.19 15.35 -10.01
N LEU A 67 -13.63 14.12 -10.28
CA LEU A 67 -12.74 12.95 -10.32
C LEU A 67 -11.68 13.08 -11.42
N ASN A 68 -12.04 13.61 -12.59
CA ASN A 68 -11.09 13.84 -13.67
C ASN A 68 -10.02 14.87 -13.27
N GLU A 69 -10.41 15.95 -12.60
CA GLU A 69 -9.46 16.94 -12.07
C GLU A 69 -8.54 16.34 -11.00
N LEU A 70 -9.09 15.56 -10.06
CA LEU A 70 -8.31 14.85 -9.04
C LEU A 70 -7.32 13.85 -9.67
N ASN A 71 -7.75 13.15 -10.72
CA ASN A 71 -6.88 12.24 -11.49
C ASN A 71 -5.81 13.00 -12.28
N GLY A 72 -6.10 14.19 -12.81
CA GLY A 72 -5.11 15.05 -13.45
C GLY A 72 -4.00 15.46 -12.48
N LEU A 73 -4.37 15.90 -11.27
CA LEU A 73 -3.41 16.20 -10.20
C LEU A 73 -2.62 14.96 -9.77
N ASN A 74 -3.27 13.81 -9.76
CA ASN A 74 -2.61 12.53 -9.49
C ASN A 74 -1.54 12.21 -10.55
N HIS A 75 -1.89 12.32 -11.83
CA HIS A 75 -0.95 12.11 -12.93
C HIS A 75 0.23 13.08 -12.87
N ALA A 76 -0.01 14.37 -12.56
CA ALA A 76 1.06 15.34 -12.39
C ALA A 76 2.02 14.98 -11.24
N ALA A 77 1.48 14.49 -10.12
CA ALA A 77 2.28 14.00 -9.00
C ALA A 77 3.09 12.75 -9.38
N LEU A 78 2.48 11.77 -10.05
CA LEU A 78 3.17 10.56 -10.52
C LEU A 78 4.30 10.87 -11.50
N GLU A 79 4.06 11.79 -12.44
CA GLU A 79 5.08 12.22 -13.39
C GLU A 79 6.28 12.84 -12.68
N SER A 80 6.03 13.65 -11.65
CA SER A 80 7.08 14.23 -10.82
C SER A 80 7.90 13.17 -10.07
N ILE A 81 7.27 12.08 -9.61
CA ILE A 81 7.99 10.93 -9.02
C ILE A 81 8.84 10.22 -10.06
N ASN A 82 8.36 10.05 -11.30
CA ASN A 82 9.15 9.44 -12.38
C ASN A 82 10.40 10.26 -12.69
N VAL A 83 10.29 11.58 -12.74
CA VAL A 83 11.43 12.50 -12.89
C VAL A 83 12.44 12.30 -11.75
N VAL A 84 11.98 12.27 -10.50
CA VAL A 84 12.84 11.99 -9.33
C VAL A 84 13.55 10.64 -9.45
N GLN A 85 12.85 9.58 -9.86
CA GLN A 85 13.43 8.25 -10.04
C GLN A 85 14.46 8.20 -11.18
N HIS A 86 14.19 8.89 -12.29
CA HIS A 86 15.16 9.02 -13.38
C HIS A 86 16.42 9.77 -12.95
N SER A 87 16.30 10.81 -12.11
CA SER A 87 17.44 11.50 -11.51
C SER A 87 18.25 10.59 -10.56
N ILE A 88 17.59 9.69 -9.82
CA ILE A 88 18.28 8.68 -8.99
C ILE A 88 19.07 7.70 -9.87
N GLY A 89 18.48 7.22 -10.98
CA GLY A 89 19.12 6.28 -11.89
C GLY A 89 20.29 6.85 -12.69
N SER A 90 20.35 8.19 -12.83
CA SER A 90 21.39 8.92 -13.56
C SER A 90 22.40 9.63 -12.65
N ALA A 91 22.39 9.33 -11.34
CA ALA A 91 23.23 9.97 -10.31
C ALA A 91 24.76 9.81 -10.51
N LEU A 92 25.20 9.16 -11.60
CA LEU A 92 26.61 9.08 -11.99
C LEU A 92 27.11 10.39 -12.66
N ASP A 93 26.21 11.22 -13.19
CA ASP A 93 26.53 12.47 -13.90
C ASP A 93 26.07 13.70 -13.08
N SER A 94 26.68 13.90 -11.90
CA SER A 94 26.29 14.93 -10.93
C SER A 94 26.51 16.36 -11.46
N SER A 95 25.50 16.95 -12.08
CA SER A 95 25.47 18.37 -12.49
C SER A 95 24.58 19.20 -11.55
N GLU A 96 24.96 20.45 -11.24
CA GLU A 96 24.16 21.38 -10.43
C GLU A 96 22.74 21.57 -11.02
N GLN A 97 22.61 21.55 -12.35
CA GLN A 97 21.32 21.64 -13.02
C GLN A 97 20.38 20.46 -12.71
N GLN A 98 20.93 19.28 -12.42
CA GLN A 98 20.15 18.09 -12.07
C GLN A 98 19.59 18.20 -10.64
N ALA A 99 20.34 18.83 -9.73
CA ALA A 99 19.90 19.10 -8.37
C ALA A 99 18.73 20.10 -8.36
N GLU A 100 18.80 21.16 -9.17
CA GLU A 100 17.69 22.12 -9.33
C GLU A 100 16.42 21.48 -9.92
N GLN A 101 16.56 20.64 -10.95
CA GLN A 101 15.44 19.91 -11.55
C GLN A 101 14.79 18.95 -10.56
N LEU A 102 15.58 18.25 -9.75
CA LEU A 102 15.08 17.38 -8.69
C LEU A 102 14.28 18.17 -7.64
N CYS A 103 14.82 19.30 -7.19
CA CYS A 103 14.14 20.23 -6.29
C CYS A 103 12.76 20.62 -6.85
N ALA A 104 12.74 21.08 -8.10
CA ALA A 104 11.53 21.51 -8.78
C ALA A 104 10.52 20.35 -8.93
N ALA A 105 10.97 19.13 -9.23
CA ALA A 105 10.11 17.96 -9.31
C ALA A 105 9.48 17.62 -7.96
N ILE A 106 10.25 17.67 -6.87
CA ILE A 106 9.74 17.42 -5.52
C ILE A 106 8.75 18.51 -5.09
N ASP A 107 9.04 19.78 -5.39
CA ASP A 107 8.12 20.88 -5.12
C ASP A 107 6.82 20.74 -5.92
N THR A 108 6.92 20.36 -7.20
CA THR A 108 5.75 20.10 -8.07
C THR A 108 4.91 18.95 -7.54
N PHE A 109 5.54 17.84 -7.12
CA PHE A 109 4.86 16.72 -6.48
C PHE A 109 4.12 17.18 -5.22
N CYS A 110 4.81 17.92 -4.33
CA CYS A 110 4.26 18.39 -3.08
C CYS A 110 3.06 19.32 -3.32
N ALA A 111 3.19 20.26 -4.25
CA ALA A 111 2.13 21.19 -4.64
C ALA A 111 0.91 20.44 -5.23
N ALA A 112 1.13 19.52 -6.15
CA ALA A 112 0.06 18.72 -6.75
C ALA A 112 -0.70 17.89 -5.72
N LEU A 113 0.02 17.27 -4.77
CA LEU A 113 -0.63 16.47 -3.72
C LEU A 113 -1.40 17.34 -2.73
N LEU A 114 -0.87 18.51 -2.35
CA LEU A 114 -1.57 19.46 -1.48
C LEU A 114 -2.83 20.00 -2.15
N GLN A 115 -2.75 20.38 -3.43
CA GLN A 115 -3.92 20.82 -4.20
C GLN A 115 -4.98 19.73 -4.31
N ARG A 116 -4.57 18.47 -4.50
CA ARG A 116 -5.49 17.33 -4.51
C ARG A 116 -6.20 17.18 -3.17
N LEU A 117 -5.46 17.20 -2.06
CA LEU A 117 -6.03 17.10 -0.71
C LEU A 117 -7.01 18.25 -0.43
N GLU A 118 -6.65 19.47 -0.81
CA GLU A 118 -7.50 20.66 -0.64
C GLU A 118 -8.80 20.55 -1.45
N LYS A 119 -8.72 20.08 -2.70
CA LYS A 119 -9.92 19.82 -3.52
C LYS A 119 -10.78 18.70 -2.95
N GLU A 120 -10.17 17.62 -2.47
CA GLU A 120 -10.94 16.56 -1.81
C GLU A 120 -11.68 17.09 -0.58
N GLU A 121 -11.01 17.84 0.29
CA GLU A 121 -11.63 18.41 1.50
C GLU A 121 -12.76 19.40 1.16
N ARG A 122 -12.49 20.34 0.25
CA ARG A 122 -13.44 21.42 -0.08
C ARG A 122 -14.61 20.95 -0.91
N GLU A 123 -14.37 20.09 -1.89
CA GLU A 123 -15.38 19.71 -2.87
C GLU A 123 -15.92 18.31 -2.57
N LEU A 124 -15.05 17.29 -2.55
CA LEU A 124 -15.48 15.89 -2.40
C LEU A 124 -16.13 15.62 -1.04
N PHE A 125 -15.50 16.02 0.07
CA PHE A 125 -16.05 15.80 1.41
C PHE A 125 -17.25 16.70 1.71
N THR A 126 -17.30 17.89 1.12
CA THR A 126 -18.50 18.75 1.23
C THR A 126 -19.68 18.13 0.50
N LEU A 127 -19.46 17.57 -0.70
CA LEU A 127 -20.48 16.83 -1.43
C LEU A 127 -20.90 15.58 -0.65
N ALA A 128 -19.94 14.81 -0.17
CA ALA A 128 -20.20 13.60 0.60
C ALA A 128 -21.06 13.89 1.84
N ARG A 129 -20.75 14.93 2.62
CA ARG A 129 -21.53 15.33 3.80
C ARG A 129 -22.96 15.78 3.47
N LYS A 130 -23.18 16.34 2.28
CA LYS A 130 -24.51 16.80 1.86
C LYS A 130 -25.42 15.64 1.45
N VAL A 131 -24.85 14.57 0.90
CA VAL A 131 -25.63 13.53 0.22
C VAL A 131 -25.65 12.21 1.00
N ILE A 132 -24.61 11.91 1.78
CA ILE A 132 -24.54 10.68 2.57
C ILE A 132 -25.22 10.89 3.93
N VAL A 133 -26.20 10.04 4.23
CA VAL A 133 -26.94 10.04 5.50
C VAL A 133 -26.11 9.38 6.62
N GLY A 134 -26.31 9.78 7.87
CA GLY A 134 -25.49 9.41 9.03
C GLY A 134 -25.12 7.92 9.14
N GLU A 135 -26.08 7.00 9.04
CA GLU A 135 -25.79 5.55 9.11
C GLU A 135 -24.86 5.07 7.98
N ALA A 136 -25.03 5.57 6.76
CA ALA A 136 -24.14 5.27 5.65
C ALA A 136 -22.75 5.88 5.85
N TRP A 137 -22.67 7.07 6.47
CA TRP A 137 -21.40 7.70 6.84
C TRP A 137 -20.61 6.84 7.85
N PHE A 138 -21.29 6.31 8.88
CA PHE A 138 -20.68 5.40 9.84
C PHE A 138 -20.25 4.07 9.20
N ALA A 139 -21.05 3.53 8.29
CA ALA A 139 -20.70 2.31 7.56
C ALA A 139 -19.42 2.49 6.73
N ILE A 140 -19.25 3.65 6.07
CA ILE A 140 -18.02 3.98 5.33
C ILE A 140 -16.83 4.09 6.27
N ALA A 141 -16.99 4.79 7.41
CA ALA A 141 -15.94 4.90 8.42
C ALA A 141 -15.48 3.53 8.95
N HIS A 142 -16.43 2.63 9.21
CA HIS A 142 -16.12 1.25 9.60
C HIS A 142 -15.37 0.49 8.49
N GLN A 143 -15.77 0.65 7.22
CA GLN A 143 -15.05 0.04 6.08
C GLN A 143 -13.61 0.54 5.97
N PHE A 144 -13.35 1.83 6.24
CA PHE A 144 -12.01 2.39 6.27
C PHE A 144 -11.15 1.72 7.36
N LEU A 145 -11.68 1.60 8.57
CA LEU A 145 -10.99 0.95 9.70
C LEU A 145 -10.71 -0.53 9.42
N ALA A 146 -11.71 -1.25 8.90
CA ALA A 146 -11.56 -2.66 8.55
C ALA A 146 -10.53 -2.86 7.43
N HIS A 147 -10.45 -1.95 6.46
CA HIS A 147 -9.44 -1.99 5.41
C HIS A 147 -8.03 -1.77 5.97
N ASP A 148 -7.86 -0.80 6.88
CA ASP A 148 -6.58 -0.56 7.54
C ASP A 148 -6.15 -1.76 8.40
N ALA A 149 -7.08 -2.38 9.13
CA ALA A 149 -6.82 -3.59 9.91
C ALA A 149 -6.33 -4.74 9.01
N ARG A 150 -6.99 -4.99 7.86
CA ARG A 150 -6.56 -6.00 6.88
C ARG A 150 -5.18 -5.72 6.31
N LEU A 151 -4.87 -4.46 5.99
CA LEU A 151 -3.54 -4.08 5.50
C LEU A 151 -2.45 -4.30 6.55
N GLN A 152 -2.76 -4.00 7.83
CA GLN A 152 -1.83 -4.24 8.93
C GLN A 152 -1.59 -5.74 9.15
N GLU A 153 -2.64 -6.56 9.09
CA GLU A 153 -2.53 -8.01 9.21
C GLU A 153 -1.73 -8.62 8.06
N ALA A 154 -2.00 -8.23 6.81
CA ALA A 154 -1.23 -8.68 5.65
C ALA A 154 0.26 -8.34 5.75
N ARG A 155 0.62 -7.19 6.35
CA ARG A 155 2.01 -6.82 6.62
C ARG A 155 2.63 -7.70 7.72
N ARG A 156 1.89 -8.00 8.78
CA ARG A 156 2.33 -8.91 9.85
C ARG A 156 2.56 -10.32 9.34
N SER A 157 1.63 -10.85 8.54
CA SER A 157 1.75 -12.18 7.94
C SER A 157 2.98 -12.27 7.02
N LYS A 158 3.28 -11.23 6.23
CA LYS A 158 4.50 -11.18 5.40
C LYS A 158 5.79 -11.11 6.24
N ALA A 159 5.75 -10.45 7.39
CA ALA A 159 6.89 -10.37 8.30
C ALA A 159 7.10 -11.64 9.15
N GLN A 160 6.05 -12.44 9.37
CA GLN A 160 6.11 -13.69 10.14
C GLN A 160 6.56 -14.91 9.34
N VAL A 161 6.77 -14.82 8.03
CA VAL A 161 7.36 -15.92 7.24
C VAL A 161 8.89 -15.88 7.33
N LEU A 162 9.43 -15.97 8.54
CA LEU A 162 10.70 -16.66 8.73
C LEU A 162 10.33 -18.07 9.20
N PRO A 163 10.71 -19.13 8.50
CA PRO A 163 10.46 -20.48 8.97
C PRO A 163 11.12 -20.57 10.35
N PHE A 164 10.30 -20.73 11.39
CA PHE A 164 10.79 -21.22 12.67
C PHE A 164 11.29 -22.64 12.37
N VAL A 165 12.58 -22.74 12.06
CA VAL A 165 13.29 -24.02 12.12
C VAL A 165 13.26 -24.36 13.60
N LEU A 166 12.27 -25.17 14.00
CA LEU A 166 12.32 -25.84 15.30
C LEU A 166 13.69 -26.51 15.37
N PRO A 167 14.51 -26.23 16.40
CA PRO A 167 15.79 -26.90 16.56
C PRO A 167 15.57 -28.40 16.46
N LEU A 168 16.22 -29.03 15.48
CA LEU A 168 16.17 -30.46 15.30
C LEU A 168 16.56 -31.11 16.64
N PRO A 169 15.82 -32.10 17.17
CA PRO A 169 16.22 -32.78 18.39
C PRO A 169 17.62 -33.34 18.17
N VAL A 170 18.59 -32.84 18.94
CA VAL A 170 19.97 -33.34 18.88
C VAL A 170 19.90 -34.83 19.23
N PRO A 171 20.33 -35.75 18.35
CA PRO A 171 20.34 -37.16 18.69
C PRO A 171 21.37 -37.37 19.81
N ALA A 172 20.91 -37.83 20.97
CA ALA A 172 21.77 -38.22 22.07
C ALA A 172 22.72 -39.32 21.59
N THR A 173 23.99 -38.98 21.44
CA THR A 173 25.08 -39.92 21.17
C THR A 173 25.33 -40.77 22.41
N GLY A 174 24.63 -41.92 22.43
CA GLY A 174 25.10 -43.26 22.78
C GLY A 174 25.86 -43.53 24.08
N VAL A 175 25.37 -44.51 24.85
CA VAL A 175 26.17 -45.65 25.33
C VAL A 175 25.27 -46.92 25.30
N PRO A 176 25.78 -48.09 24.86
CA PRO A 176 25.00 -49.31 24.65
C PRO A 176 24.93 -50.17 25.93
N ASP A 177 23.86 -50.97 26.10
CA ASP A 177 24.04 -52.43 26.16
C ASP A 177 22.73 -53.25 26.10
N ALA A 178 22.88 -54.40 25.44
CA ALA A 178 22.09 -55.63 25.36
C ALA A 178 20.74 -55.80 26.10
N ALA A 179 19.69 -56.23 25.36
CA ALA A 179 19.30 -57.65 25.26
C ALA A 179 17.81 -57.89 24.88
N ALA A 180 17.65 -58.62 23.76
CA ALA A 180 16.72 -59.73 23.51
C ALA A 180 15.18 -59.53 23.35
N ALA A 181 14.77 -59.88 22.12
CA ALA A 181 13.66 -60.77 21.74
C ALA A 181 12.20 -60.27 21.75
N SER A 182 11.56 -60.20 20.58
CA SER A 182 10.76 -61.33 20.05
C SER A 182 10.01 -60.93 18.76
N MET A 183 9.80 -61.93 17.92
CA MET A 183 9.19 -61.96 16.60
C MET A 183 7.68 -61.66 16.54
N GLY A 184 7.21 -61.25 15.35
CA GLY A 184 5.81 -61.30 14.89
C GLY A 184 5.55 -60.27 13.77
N SER A 185 5.88 -60.55 12.51
CA SER A 185 5.05 -61.19 11.47
C SER A 185 3.80 -60.41 11.01
N ALA A 186 3.89 -59.90 9.77
CA ALA A 186 2.90 -59.80 8.68
C ALA A 186 1.57 -59.02 8.83
N GLY A 187 1.26 -58.24 7.77
CA GLY A 187 -0.09 -57.72 7.43
C GLY A 187 -0.03 -56.28 6.89
N SER A 188 0.11 -56.05 5.58
CA SER A 188 -0.93 -56.03 4.54
C SER A 188 -1.74 -54.71 4.44
N THR A 189 -1.54 -54.02 3.31
CA THR A 189 -2.54 -53.40 2.40
C THR A 189 -3.46 -52.23 2.82
N ALA A 190 -3.59 -51.32 1.84
CA ALA A 190 -4.79 -50.57 1.43
C ALA A 190 -5.24 -49.41 2.35
N ALA A 191 -5.14 -48.16 1.90
CA ALA A 191 -6.12 -47.44 1.05
C ALA A 191 -7.37 -46.99 1.82
N ASP A 192 -7.50 -45.69 2.06
CA ASP A 192 -8.75 -44.93 1.84
C ASP A 192 -8.47 -43.44 2.11
N SER A 193 -8.52 -42.56 1.09
CA SER A 193 -9.72 -41.88 0.59
C SER A 193 -10.36 -40.95 1.64
N VAL A 194 -10.06 -39.65 1.56
CA VAL A 194 -10.82 -38.58 2.23
C VAL A 194 -11.66 -37.84 1.19
N PRO A 195 -12.94 -37.52 1.47
CA PRO A 195 -13.96 -37.33 0.44
C PRO A 195 -14.20 -35.86 0.05
N GLY A 196 -14.49 -35.66 -1.24
CA GLY A 196 -15.64 -34.92 -1.77
C GLY A 196 -15.94 -33.50 -1.28
N VAL A 197 -15.55 -32.51 -2.08
CA VAL A 197 -16.12 -31.15 -2.07
C VAL A 197 -17.49 -31.17 -2.75
N PRO A 198 -18.59 -30.68 -2.11
CA PRO A 198 -19.87 -30.54 -2.80
C PRO A 198 -19.95 -29.23 -3.60
N GLN A 199 -20.29 -29.34 -4.88
CA GLN A 199 -20.62 -28.22 -5.78
C GLN A 199 -22.01 -27.62 -5.45
N PRO A 200 -22.20 -26.28 -5.51
CA PRO A 200 -23.52 -25.70 -5.40
C PRO A 200 -24.26 -25.66 -6.76
N LEU A 201 -25.53 -26.04 -6.67
CA LEU A 201 -26.54 -26.14 -7.73
C LEU A 201 -26.85 -24.80 -8.41
N ARG A 202 -26.92 -24.82 -9.75
CA ARG A 202 -27.51 -23.76 -10.57
C ARG A 202 -29.03 -23.74 -10.40
N ALA A 203 -29.60 -22.60 -10.03
CA ALA A 203 -31.02 -22.31 -10.18
C ALA A 203 -31.26 -21.59 -11.51
N ARG A 204 -32.08 -22.18 -12.38
CA ARG A 204 -32.75 -21.53 -13.50
C ARG A 204 -34.03 -20.87 -12.98
N ALA A 205 -34.29 -19.64 -13.42
CA ALA A 205 -35.61 -19.16 -13.82
C ALA A 205 -35.37 -18.01 -14.81
#